data_AF-A0A524GXC4-F1
#
_entry.id   AF-A0A524GXC4-F1
#
_cell.length_a   1.000
_cell.length_b   1.000
_cell.length_c   1.000
_cell.angle_alpha   90.00
_cell.angle_beta   90.00
_cell.angle_gamma   90.00
#
_symmetry.space_group_name_H-M   'P 1'
#
loop_
_entity.id
_entity.type
_entity.pdbx_description
1 polymer ?
#
loop_
_entity_poly.entity_id
_entity_poly.type
_entity_poly.pdbx_seq_one_letter_code
_entity_poly.pdbx_strand_id
1 'polypeptide(L)'
;MIINVKGKDLLISNGSAVTCAYDPLTGDEVWRVIGGAESTVPMPVAENGKVYFYTGSVNNPGGGTYTEMFAVDPDGKGDITGTNIIWKKRDDQSHTQILTPVIRDGLIYTVISRNYLMCIDAATGKEIWSERLKSDHNASPVFAGGNVWFFSIKGEVLTVQAGRNYKVITQNQMDSGIWDTPAFLRNSVILRTEKYLCRIGM
;
A
#
# COMPACT_ATOMS: atom_id res chain seq x y z
N MET A 1 5.19 -9.23 -6.85
CA MET A 1 6.51 -8.95 -6.20
C MET A 1 7.19 -10.28 -5.92
N ILE A 2 8.53 -10.37 -5.98
CA ILE A 2 9.26 -11.57 -5.53
C ILE A 2 9.80 -11.33 -4.12
N ILE A 3 9.63 -12.30 -3.23
CA ILE A 3 10.19 -12.31 -1.87
C ILE A 3 11.01 -13.58 -1.66
N ASN A 4 11.97 -13.56 -0.72
CA ASN A 4 12.67 -14.77 -0.29
C ASN A 4 12.12 -15.26 1.05
N VAL A 5 11.71 -16.53 1.11
CA VAL A 5 11.23 -17.20 2.31
C VAL A 5 12.11 -18.42 2.55
N LYS A 6 12.94 -18.37 3.60
CA LYS A 6 13.85 -19.47 3.99
C LYS A 6 14.71 -19.99 2.84
N GLY A 7 15.21 -19.10 1.99
CA GLY A 7 16.06 -19.46 0.83
C GLY A 7 15.29 -19.83 -0.43
N LYS A 8 13.95 -19.81 -0.42
CA LYS A 8 13.10 -20.00 -1.60
C LYS A 8 12.49 -18.69 -2.06
N ASP A 9 12.63 -18.36 -3.35
CA ASP A 9 11.95 -17.21 -3.94
C ASP A 9 10.48 -17.54 -4.22
N LEU A 10 9.59 -16.62 -3.88
CA LEU A 10 8.15 -16.69 -4.12
C LEU A 10 7.67 -15.45 -4.87
N LEU A 11 6.97 -15.65 -5.99
CA LEU A 11 6.22 -14.59 -6.67
C LEU A 11 4.86 -14.42 -5.99
N ILE A 12 4.66 -13.30 -5.31
CA ILE A 12 3.37 -12.91 -4.76
C ILE A 12 2.56 -12.17 -5.81
N SER A 13 1.37 -12.69 -6.09
CA SER A 13 0.38 -12.13 -7.00
C SER A 13 -0.93 -11.89 -6.26
N ASN A 14 -1.31 -10.62 -6.14
CA ASN A 14 -2.62 -10.22 -5.60
C ASN A 14 -3.69 -10.39 -6.68
N GLY A 15 -4.90 -10.71 -6.25
CA GLY A 15 -6.06 -10.93 -7.11
C GLY A 15 -7.34 -10.45 -6.42
N SER A 16 -8.48 -10.57 -7.09
CA SER A 16 -9.74 -10.02 -6.58
C SER A 16 -10.25 -10.70 -5.31
N ALA A 17 -10.32 -12.03 -5.33
CA ALA A 17 -10.80 -12.85 -4.22
C ALA A 17 -9.71 -13.74 -3.59
N VAL A 18 -8.49 -13.70 -4.16
CA VAL A 18 -7.40 -14.55 -3.73
C VAL A 18 -6.05 -13.88 -4.00
N THR A 19 -5.15 -13.95 -3.02
CA THR A 19 -3.72 -13.68 -3.20
C THR A 19 -2.97 -15.00 -3.19
N CYS A 20 -2.11 -15.22 -4.18
CA CYS A 20 -1.31 -16.45 -4.29
C CYS A 20 0.18 -16.15 -4.22
N ALA A 21 0.95 -17.11 -3.72
CA ALA A 21 2.37 -17.23 -3.96
C ALA A 21 2.66 -18.36 -4.93
N TYR A 22 3.52 -18.09 -5.90
CA TYR A 22 3.98 -19.06 -6.88
C TYR A 22 5.49 -19.25 -6.76
N ASP A 23 5.97 -20.43 -7.13
CA ASP A 23 7.35 -20.62 -7.51
C ASP A 23 7.63 -19.81 -8.79
N PRO A 24 8.54 -18.82 -8.78
CA PRO A 24 8.75 -17.95 -9.93
C PRO A 24 9.40 -18.65 -11.13
N LEU A 25 10.00 -19.84 -10.93
CA LEU A 25 10.66 -20.59 -12.00
C LEU A 25 9.72 -21.59 -12.66
N THR A 26 8.85 -22.23 -11.89
CA THR A 26 7.94 -23.27 -12.42
C THR A 26 6.52 -22.77 -12.65
N GLY A 27 6.10 -21.70 -11.94
CA GLY A 27 4.72 -21.24 -11.92
C GLY A 27 3.82 -22.06 -10.99
N ASP A 28 4.35 -23.03 -10.26
CA ASP A 28 3.56 -23.83 -9.32
C ASP A 28 3.07 -22.98 -8.15
N GLU A 29 1.78 -23.10 -7.82
CA GLU A 29 1.25 -22.45 -6.63
C GLU A 29 1.81 -23.08 -5.36
N VAL A 30 2.34 -22.25 -4.47
CA VAL A 30 2.87 -22.65 -3.17
C VAL A 30 1.78 -22.52 -2.11
N TRP A 31 1.16 -21.33 -2.02
CA TRP A 31 0.06 -21.07 -1.11
C TRP A 31 -0.91 -20.03 -1.67
N ARG A 32 -2.10 -19.98 -1.07
CA ARG A 32 -3.12 -18.97 -1.32
C ARG A 32 -3.75 -18.46 -0.03
N VAL A 33 -4.18 -17.20 -0.07
CA VAL A 33 -5.06 -16.57 0.93
C VAL A 33 -6.32 -16.10 0.21
N ILE A 34 -7.46 -16.62 0.64
CA ILE A 34 -8.78 -16.30 0.11
C ILE A 34 -9.36 -15.13 0.91
N GLY A 35 -9.78 -14.09 0.21
CA GLY A 35 -10.34 -12.88 0.79
C GLY A 35 -10.51 -11.79 -0.26
N GLY A 36 -11.55 -10.96 -0.11
CA GLY A 36 -11.96 -10.00 -1.14
C GLY A 36 -13.01 -10.55 -2.09
N ALA A 37 -13.48 -9.70 -3.02
CA ALA A 37 -14.37 -10.12 -4.09
C ALA A 37 -14.05 -9.40 -5.41
N GLU A 38 -13.89 -8.08 -5.39
CA GLU A 38 -13.58 -7.29 -6.60
C GLU A 38 -12.08 -7.07 -6.82
N SER A 39 -11.68 -6.61 -8.01
CA SER A 39 -10.27 -6.34 -8.34
C SER A 39 -9.64 -5.35 -7.38
N THR A 40 -8.35 -5.54 -7.13
CA THR A 40 -7.53 -4.68 -6.25
C THR A 40 -6.30 -4.21 -7.05
N VAL A 41 -6.00 -2.92 -6.98
CA VAL A 41 -4.86 -2.28 -7.69
C VAL A 41 -3.53 -2.37 -6.92
N PRO A 42 -3.49 -2.26 -5.57
CA PRO A 42 -2.26 -2.18 -4.82
C PRO A 42 -1.39 -3.43 -4.95
N MET A 43 -0.10 -3.20 -5.10
CA MET A 43 0.90 -4.26 -5.07
C MET A 43 1.10 -4.76 -3.63
N PRO A 44 1.29 -6.07 -3.42
CA PRO A 44 1.79 -6.56 -2.15
C PRO A 44 3.15 -5.94 -1.81
N VAL A 45 3.37 -5.65 -0.53
CA VAL A 45 4.66 -5.19 0.01
C VAL A 45 5.16 -6.15 1.08
N ALA A 46 6.46 -6.21 1.32
CA ALA A 46 7.04 -7.14 2.29
C ALA A 46 8.19 -6.48 3.06
N GLU A 47 8.25 -6.78 4.35
CA GLU A 47 9.34 -6.37 5.24
C GLU A 47 9.37 -7.33 6.43
N ASN A 48 10.55 -7.57 7.02
CA ASN A 48 10.72 -8.36 8.25
C ASN A 48 10.03 -9.74 8.20
N GLY A 49 10.14 -10.41 7.05
CA GLY A 49 9.62 -11.76 6.82
C GLY A 49 8.11 -11.86 6.67
N LYS A 50 7.39 -10.74 6.57
CA LYS A 50 5.93 -10.70 6.41
C LYS A 50 5.55 -10.11 5.06
N VAL A 51 4.37 -10.50 4.57
CA VAL A 51 3.75 -9.94 3.36
C VAL A 51 2.50 -9.19 3.74
N TYR A 52 2.31 -8.02 3.13
CA TYR A 52 1.18 -7.13 3.36
C TYR A 52 0.49 -6.84 2.04
N PHE A 53 -0.83 -6.95 2.01
CA PHE A 53 -1.62 -6.64 0.82
C PHE A 53 -3.05 -6.25 1.18
N TYR A 54 -3.68 -5.49 0.29
CA TYR A 54 -5.09 -5.15 0.39
C TYR A 54 -5.93 -6.19 -0.36
N THR A 55 -7.05 -6.60 0.24
CA THR A 55 -8.05 -7.44 -0.42
C THR A 55 -8.81 -6.65 -1.49
N GLY A 56 -9.49 -7.38 -2.36
CA GLY A 56 -10.64 -6.84 -3.10
C GLY A 56 -11.74 -6.28 -2.18
N SER A 57 -12.54 -5.36 -2.70
CA SER A 57 -13.73 -4.84 -2.06
C SER A 57 -14.77 -5.94 -1.90
N VAL A 58 -15.40 -5.98 -0.73
CA VAL A 58 -16.41 -6.97 -0.34
C VAL A 58 -17.68 -6.24 0.05
N ASN A 59 -18.83 -6.74 -0.41
CA ASN A 59 -20.14 -6.22 -0.02
C ASN A 59 -20.42 -6.48 1.46
N ASN A 60 -20.84 -5.45 2.19
CA ASN A 60 -21.34 -5.59 3.55
C ASN A 60 -22.81 -6.05 3.53
N PRO A 61 -23.21 -7.01 4.40
CA PRO A 61 -24.61 -7.40 4.54
C PRO A 61 -25.55 -6.23 4.91
N GLY A 62 -25.02 -5.19 5.56
CA GLY A 62 -25.74 -3.96 5.91
C GLY A 62 -25.68 -2.84 4.86
N GLY A 63 -25.16 -3.13 3.67
CA GLY A 63 -24.93 -2.14 2.60
C GLY A 63 -23.55 -1.49 2.65
N GLY A 64 -23.11 -0.98 1.49
CA GLY A 64 -21.74 -0.49 1.28
C GLY A 64 -20.74 -1.61 1.06
N THR A 65 -19.47 -1.25 0.94
CA THR A 65 -18.37 -2.19 0.75
C THR A 65 -17.24 -1.93 1.74
N TYR A 66 -16.41 -2.93 1.99
CA TYR A 66 -15.18 -2.77 2.75
C TYR A 66 -14.00 -3.47 2.07
N THR A 67 -12.82 -3.04 2.47
CA THR A 67 -11.54 -3.71 2.16
C THR A 67 -10.81 -4.02 3.43
N GLU A 68 -9.83 -4.91 3.35
CA GLU A 68 -8.95 -5.20 4.46
C GLU A 68 -7.49 -5.18 3.99
N MET A 69 -6.59 -4.66 4.82
CA MET A 69 -5.16 -4.94 4.73
C MET A 69 -4.86 -6.18 5.55
N PHE A 70 -4.22 -7.17 4.95
CA PHE A 70 -3.73 -8.36 5.66
C PHE A 70 -2.22 -8.25 5.87
N ALA A 71 -1.76 -8.75 7.02
CA ALA A 71 -0.39 -9.18 7.22
C ALA A 71 -0.35 -10.70 7.30
N VAL A 72 0.50 -11.31 6.51
CA VAL A 72 0.58 -12.77 6.33
C VAL A 72 2.00 -13.24 6.57
N ASP A 73 2.14 -14.34 7.31
CA ASP A 73 3.35 -15.15 7.32
C ASP A 73 3.41 -15.98 6.03
N PRO A 74 4.35 -15.70 5.10
CA PRO A 74 4.41 -16.38 3.82
C PRO A 74 4.99 -17.80 3.91
N ASP A 75 5.40 -18.27 5.09
CA ASP A 75 5.86 -19.65 5.31
C ASP A 75 4.68 -20.60 5.50
N GLY A 76 4.11 -21.04 4.38
CA GLY A 76 2.98 -21.96 4.38
C GLY A 76 2.83 -22.69 3.05
N LYS A 77 1.85 -23.61 3.01
CA LYS A 77 1.55 -24.40 1.81
C LYS A 77 0.05 -24.63 1.69
N GLY A 78 -0.48 -24.55 0.47
CA GLY A 78 -1.90 -24.73 0.18
C GLY A 78 -2.74 -23.52 0.61
N ASP A 79 -3.95 -23.76 1.08
CA ASP A 79 -4.80 -22.69 1.62
C ASP A 79 -4.36 -22.32 3.04
N ILE A 80 -3.78 -21.14 3.19
CA ILE A 80 -3.24 -20.63 4.47
C ILE A 80 -4.13 -19.55 5.09
N THR A 81 -5.34 -19.35 4.55
CA THR A 81 -6.28 -18.29 4.97
C THR A 81 -6.61 -18.35 6.46
N GLY A 82 -6.72 -19.56 7.02
CA GLY A 82 -7.05 -19.78 8.43
C GLY A 82 -5.85 -19.92 9.37
N THR A 83 -4.63 -19.96 8.85
CA THR A 83 -3.44 -20.39 9.62
C THR A 83 -2.35 -19.34 9.70
N ASN A 84 -2.18 -18.54 8.65
CA ASN A 84 -1.00 -17.67 8.49
C ASN A 84 -1.32 -16.17 8.48
N ILE A 85 -2.58 -15.78 8.64
CA ILE A 85 -2.95 -14.38 8.79
C ILE A 85 -2.57 -13.92 10.20
N ILE A 86 -1.65 -12.97 10.29
CA ILE A 86 -1.13 -12.42 11.56
C ILE A 86 -2.11 -11.37 12.09
N TRP A 87 -2.53 -10.45 11.23
CA TRP A 87 -3.55 -9.45 11.55
C TRP A 87 -4.27 -8.97 10.29
N LYS A 88 -5.44 -8.36 10.51
CA LYS A 88 -6.26 -7.71 9.49
C LYS A 88 -6.61 -6.30 9.94
N LYS A 89 -6.64 -5.34 9.01
CA LYS A 89 -7.14 -3.98 9.26
C LYS A 89 -8.18 -3.61 8.23
N ARG A 90 -9.40 -3.38 8.69
CA ARG A 90 -10.57 -3.08 7.86
C ARG A 90 -10.68 -1.59 7.53
N ASP A 91 -11.08 -1.29 6.30
CA ASP A 91 -11.52 0.02 5.81
C ASP A 91 -12.94 -0.08 5.24
N ASP A 92 -13.91 0.49 5.96
CA ASP A 92 -15.35 0.40 5.70
C ASP A 92 -15.85 1.23 4.50
N GLN A 93 -14.97 1.89 3.75
CA GLN A 93 -15.36 2.55 2.49
C GLN A 93 -14.54 2.13 1.28
N SER A 94 -13.77 1.04 1.40
CA SER A 94 -13.03 0.43 0.29
C SER A 94 -12.09 1.38 -0.48
N HIS A 95 -11.59 2.44 0.16
CA HIS A 95 -10.71 3.39 -0.54
C HIS A 95 -9.31 2.81 -0.71
N THR A 96 -8.93 1.84 0.12
CA THR A 96 -7.59 1.24 0.07
C THR A 96 -7.29 0.38 -1.17
N GLN A 97 -8.22 0.26 -2.12
CA GLN A 97 -8.03 -0.49 -3.36
C GLN A 97 -7.27 0.24 -4.47
N ILE A 98 -6.78 1.46 -4.23
CA ILE A 98 -6.22 2.29 -5.31
C ILE A 98 -4.69 2.36 -5.22
N LEU A 99 -4.16 2.60 -4.01
CA LEU A 99 -2.76 2.95 -3.82
C LEU A 99 -1.96 1.84 -3.13
N THR A 100 -0.71 1.66 -3.55
CA THR A 100 0.25 0.76 -2.90
C THR A 100 0.81 1.45 -1.66
N PRO A 101 0.75 0.86 -0.46
CA PRO A 101 1.27 1.49 0.74
C PRO A 101 2.81 1.46 0.72
N VAL A 102 3.43 2.37 1.47
CA VAL A 102 4.88 2.30 1.74
C VAL A 102 5.08 1.51 3.03
N ILE A 103 6.01 0.57 3.04
CA ILE A 103 6.51 -0.04 4.28
C ILE A 103 7.99 0.30 4.45
N ARG A 104 8.35 0.79 5.63
CA ARG A 104 9.74 1.10 5.97
C ARG A 104 9.96 1.07 7.48
N ASP A 105 11.02 0.39 7.90
CA ASP A 105 11.50 0.36 9.30
C ASP A 105 10.40 -0.09 10.28
N GLY A 106 9.60 -1.08 9.87
CA GLY A 106 8.49 -1.65 10.64
C GLY A 106 7.23 -0.78 10.65
N LEU A 107 7.14 0.23 9.80
CA LEU A 107 6.03 1.17 9.72
C LEU A 107 5.38 1.15 8.34
N ILE A 108 4.06 1.07 8.29
CA ILE A 108 3.26 1.15 7.07
C ILE A 108 2.65 2.55 6.97
N TYR A 109 2.86 3.21 5.84
CA TYR A 109 2.31 4.51 5.50
C TYR A 109 1.33 4.38 4.35
N THR A 110 0.12 4.87 4.56
CA THR A 110 -0.96 4.73 3.58
C THR A 110 -2.01 5.83 3.74
N VAL A 111 -2.86 6.00 2.73
CA VAL A 111 -4.07 6.81 2.83
C VAL A 111 -5.27 5.87 2.69
N ILE A 112 -6.17 5.91 3.67
CA ILE A 112 -7.41 5.12 3.68
C ILE A 112 -8.63 6.02 3.41
N SER A 113 -9.83 5.46 3.54
CA SER A 113 -11.07 6.20 3.33
C SER A 113 -11.16 7.51 4.11
N ARG A 114 -11.96 8.44 3.58
CA ARG A 114 -12.14 9.79 4.13
C ARG A 114 -10.84 10.60 4.23
N ASN A 115 -9.84 10.23 3.44
CA ASN A 115 -8.54 10.88 3.31
C ASN A 115 -7.72 10.86 4.59
N TYR A 116 -7.80 9.76 5.35
CA TYR A 116 -6.93 9.56 6.50
C TYR A 116 -5.58 9.01 6.05
N LEU A 117 -4.56 9.86 6.16
CA LEU A 117 -3.16 9.46 6.17
C LEU A 117 -2.88 8.70 7.47
N MET A 118 -2.32 7.51 7.38
CA MET A 118 -2.03 6.67 8.55
C MET A 118 -0.57 6.24 8.58
N CYS A 119 -0.03 6.15 9.79
CA CYS A 119 1.13 5.32 10.10
C CYS A 119 0.68 4.16 10.98
N ILE A 120 0.99 2.95 10.55
CA ILE A 120 0.56 1.71 11.18
C ILE A 120 1.81 0.92 11.57
N ASP A 121 1.80 0.34 12.77
CA ASP A 121 2.81 -0.60 13.21
C ASP A 121 2.69 -1.91 12.40
N ALA A 122 3.71 -2.23 11.59
CA ALA A 122 3.64 -3.34 10.65
C ALA A 122 3.58 -4.72 11.35
N ALA A 123 4.04 -4.82 12.60
CA ALA A 123 3.99 -6.07 13.34
C ALA A 123 2.59 -6.35 13.89
N THR A 124 1.84 -5.32 14.26
CA THR A 124 0.59 -5.45 15.03
C THR A 124 -0.66 -4.94 14.32
N GLY A 125 -0.52 -4.18 13.23
CA GLY A 125 -1.64 -3.53 12.53
C GLY A 125 -2.23 -2.34 13.30
N LYS A 126 -1.64 -1.97 14.44
CA LYS A 126 -2.11 -0.86 15.28
C LYS A 126 -1.73 0.48 14.65
N GLU A 127 -2.68 1.40 14.70
CA GLU A 127 -2.40 2.79 14.35
C GLU A 127 -1.41 3.40 15.34
N ILE A 128 -0.42 4.10 14.81
CA ILE A 128 0.54 4.89 15.60
C ILE A 128 0.11 6.35 15.59
N TRP A 129 -0.22 6.87 14.41
CA TRP A 129 -0.84 8.18 14.22
C TRP A 129 -1.70 8.18 12.96
N SER A 130 -2.64 9.12 12.90
CA SER A 130 -3.41 9.42 11.70
C SER A 130 -3.68 10.91 11.57
N GLU A 131 -3.80 11.38 10.33
CA GLU A 131 -4.09 12.77 10.00
C GLU A 131 -5.06 12.85 8.83
N ARG A 132 -5.98 13.82 8.89
CA ARG A 132 -6.97 14.00 7.84
C ARG A 132 -6.46 14.96 6.77
N LEU A 133 -6.31 14.45 5.55
CA LEU A 133 -5.90 15.23 4.38
C LEU A 133 -7.09 15.95 3.74
N LYS A 134 -6.79 16.99 2.97
CA LYS A 134 -7.80 17.88 2.35
C LYS A 134 -8.32 17.36 1.01
N SER A 135 -7.65 16.37 0.43
CA SER A 135 -7.92 15.85 -0.90
C SER A 135 -7.73 14.33 -0.94
N ASP A 136 -8.36 13.71 -1.92
CA ASP A 136 -8.15 12.30 -2.23
C ASP A 136 -6.75 12.07 -2.81
N HIS A 137 -6.24 10.87 -2.60
CA HIS A 137 -4.91 10.43 -3.00
C HIS A 137 -5.04 9.12 -3.75
N ASN A 138 -4.79 9.14 -5.07
CA ASN A 138 -4.81 7.93 -5.89
C ASN A 138 -3.39 7.45 -6.20
N ALA A 139 -2.43 8.38 -6.26
CA ALA A 139 -1.03 8.05 -6.40
C ALA A 139 -0.53 7.32 -5.14
N SER A 140 0.17 6.21 -5.35
CA SER A 140 0.88 5.49 -4.28
C SER A 140 1.90 6.42 -3.61
N PRO A 141 1.98 6.44 -2.26
CA PRO A 141 3.06 7.12 -1.58
C PRO A 141 4.43 6.56 -1.98
N VAL A 142 5.46 7.39 -1.84
CA VAL A 142 6.84 7.00 -2.15
C VAL A 142 7.77 7.34 -1.00
N PHE A 143 8.59 6.37 -0.58
CA PHE A 143 9.68 6.63 0.35
C PHE A 143 10.91 7.12 -0.41
N ALA A 144 11.35 8.35 -0.13
CA ALA A 144 12.53 8.95 -0.76
C ALA A 144 13.19 9.97 0.17
N GLY A 145 14.52 9.95 0.23
CA GLY A 145 15.29 10.90 1.04
C GLY A 145 14.99 10.84 2.54
N GLY A 146 14.60 9.68 3.08
CA GLY A 146 14.24 9.50 4.49
C GLY A 146 12.82 9.95 4.85
N ASN A 147 12.02 10.37 3.86
CA ASN A 147 10.66 10.87 4.06
C ASN A 147 9.66 10.09 3.19
N VAL A 148 8.38 10.21 3.53
CA VAL A 148 7.28 9.63 2.75
C VAL A 148 6.54 10.76 2.03
N TRP A 149 6.40 10.62 0.71
CA TRP A 149 5.79 11.58 -0.18
C TRP A 149 4.40 11.12 -0.58
N PHE A 150 3.44 12.04 -0.59
CA PHE A 150 2.04 11.83 -0.93
C PHE A 150 1.63 12.86 -1.98
N PHE A 151 0.82 12.43 -2.94
CA PHE A 151 0.40 13.23 -4.08
C PHE A 151 -1.12 13.13 -4.23
N SER A 152 -1.78 14.28 -4.25
CA SER A 152 -3.23 14.33 -4.30
C SER A 152 -3.75 14.59 -5.70
N ILE A 153 -4.98 14.14 -5.96
CA ILE A 153 -5.69 14.40 -7.23
C ILE A 153 -5.95 15.90 -7.47
N LYS A 154 -5.77 16.75 -6.45
CA LYS A 154 -5.86 18.21 -6.54
C LYS A 154 -4.49 18.89 -6.62
N GLY A 155 -3.40 18.14 -6.78
CA GLY A 155 -2.06 18.68 -6.97
C GLY A 155 -1.33 19.05 -5.69
N GLU A 156 -1.85 18.65 -4.53
CA GLU A 156 -1.11 18.79 -3.26
C GLU A 156 0.02 17.74 -3.24
N VAL A 157 1.24 18.19 -2.94
CA VAL A 157 2.40 17.35 -2.69
C VAL A 157 2.81 17.52 -1.23
N LEU A 158 2.53 16.49 -0.44
CA LEU A 158 2.83 16.45 1.00
C LEU A 158 4.01 15.52 1.25
N THR A 159 5.00 15.99 1.99
CA THR A 159 6.12 15.16 2.46
C THR A 159 6.12 15.14 3.97
N VAL A 160 6.15 13.95 4.56
CA VAL A 160 6.20 13.74 6.01
C VAL A 160 7.46 12.97 6.38
N GLN A 161 8.00 13.26 7.56
CA GLN A 161 9.12 12.49 8.09
C GLN A 161 8.68 11.05 8.33
N ALA A 162 9.47 10.08 7.88
CA ALA A 162 9.26 8.71 8.28
C ALA A 162 9.58 8.56 9.78
N GLY A 163 8.62 8.04 10.53
CA GLY A 163 8.78 7.71 11.93
C GLY A 163 7.45 7.55 12.66
N ARG A 164 7.55 7.37 13.98
CA ARG A 164 6.39 7.17 14.88
C ARG A 164 5.72 8.46 15.31
N ASN A 165 6.18 9.61 14.83
CA ASN A 165 5.57 10.92 15.07
C ASN A 165 5.18 11.53 13.73
N TYR A 166 3.99 12.10 13.65
CA TYR A 166 3.60 12.87 12.48
C TYR A 166 4.38 14.19 12.44
N LYS A 167 5.12 14.42 11.35
CA LYS A 167 5.85 15.66 11.13
C LYS A 167 5.90 15.98 9.64
N VAL A 168 5.28 17.08 9.26
CA VAL A 168 5.37 17.61 7.90
C VAL A 168 6.77 18.19 7.66
N ILE A 169 7.38 17.80 6.55
CA ILE A 169 8.65 18.36 6.05
C ILE A 169 8.35 19.45 5.02
N THR A 170 7.49 19.16 4.05
CA THR A 170 7.03 20.13 3.06
C THR A 170 5.57 19.86 2.66
N GLN A 171 4.89 20.92 2.23
CA GLN A 171 3.56 20.85 1.64
C GLN A 171 3.50 21.90 0.52
N ASN A 172 3.34 21.44 -0.72
CA ASN A 172 3.34 22.28 -1.91
C ASN A 172 2.04 22.09 -2.69
N GLN A 173 1.61 23.11 -3.41
CA GLN A 173 0.44 23.07 -4.28
C GLN A 173 0.87 23.26 -5.74
N MET A 174 0.50 22.28 -6.57
CA MET A 174 0.64 22.37 -8.01
C MET A 174 -0.61 22.94 -8.67
N ASP A 175 -0.49 23.43 -9.90
CA ASP A 175 -1.58 23.99 -10.70
C ASP A 175 -2.45 22.92 -11.40
N SER A 176 -2.11 21.64 -11.22
CA SER A 176 -2.77 20.51 -11.85
C SER A 176 -2.68 19.27 -10.96
N GLY A 177 -3.72 18.43 -11.03
CA GLY A 177 -3.86 17.19 -10.26
C GLY A 177 -2.79 16.14 -10.56
N ILE A 178 -2.46 15.31 -9.57
CA ILE A 178 -1.53 14.20 -9.70
C ILE A 178 -2.28 12.90 -9.38
N TRP A 179 -2.44 12.08 -10.40
CA TRP A 179 -3.18 10.81 -10.30
C TRP A 179 -2.26 9.60 -10.24
N ASP A 180 -1.10 9.69 -10.91
CA ASP A 180 -0.14 8.60 -11.05
C ASP A 180 1.03 8.78 -10.07
N THR A 181 1.58 7.66 -9.58
CA THR A 181 2.77 7.66 -8.74
C THR A 181 3.98 8.23 -9.49
N PRO A 182 4.62 9.30 -8.99
CA PRO A 182 5.83 9.86 -9.60
C PRO A 182 7.03 8.92 -9.54
N ALA A 183 7.92 9.01 -10.53
CA ALA A 183 9.17 8.28 -10.55
C ALA A 183 10.30 9.12 -9.93
N PHE A 184 10.89 8.61 -8.85
CA PHE A 184 12.06 9.22 -8.23
C PHE A 184 13.33 8.71 -8.93
N LEU A 185 14.11 9.63 -9.49
CA LEU A 185 15.32 9.34 -10.25
C LEU A 185 16.46 10.25 -9.80
N ARG A 186 17.42 9.67 -9.06
CA ARG A 186 18.60 10.39 -8.54
C ARG A 186 18.17 11.63 -7.76
N ASN A 187 18.54 12.82 -8.21
CA ASN A 187 18.22 14.10 -7.60
C ASN A 187 17.02 14.75 -8.30
N SER A 188 16.07 13.96 -8.80
CA SER A 188 14.87 14.49 -9.43
C SER A 188 13.66 13.60 -9.27
N VAL A 189 12.49 14.21 -9.36
CA VAL A 189 11.19 13.55 -9.46
C VAL A 189 10.63 13.80 -10.85
N ILE A 190 10.26 12.75 -11.55
CA ILE A 190 9.48 12.81 -12.78
C ILE A 190 8.03 12.56 -12.42
N LEU A 191 7.18 13.56 -12.64
CA LEU A 191 5.77 13.48 -12.29
C LEU A 191 4.91 13.86 -13.49
N ARG A 192 3.83 13.12 -13.69
CA ARG A 192 2.80 13.45 -14.66
C ARG A 192 1.64 14.11 -13.92
N THR A 193 1.22 15.26 -14.42
CA THR A 193 -0.05 15.90 -14.03
C THR A 193 -1.11 15.63 -15.09
N GLU A 194 -2.32 16.13 -14.88
CA GLU A 194 -3.36 16.08 -15.92
C GLU A 194 -2.97 16.81 -17.21
N LYS A 195 -2.05 17.79 -17.13
CA LYS A 195 -1.67 18.67 -18.25
C LYS A 195 -0.24 18.47 -18.74
N TYR A 196 0.68 18.08 -17.87
CA TYR A 196 2.12 18.17 -18.14
C TYR A 196 2.88 16.92 -17.67
N LEU A 197 4.04 16.69 -18.28
CA LEU A 197 5.09 15.83 -17.72
C LEU A 197 6.21 16.74 -17.20
N CYS A 198 6.45 16.72 -15.89
CA CYS A 198 7.39 17.60 -15.23
C CYS A 198 8.60 16.83 -14.68
N ARG A 199 9.77 17.46 -14.68
CA ARG A 199 10.95 17.04 -13.92
C ARG A 199 11.27 18.11 -12.88
N ILE A 200 11.22 17.75 -11.61
CA ILE A 200 11.57 18.63 -10.48
C ILE A 200 12.91 18.17 -9.90
N GLY A 201 13.86 19.08 -9.73
CA GLY A 201 15.12 18.81 -9.05
C GLY A 201 14.94 18.75 -7.53
N MET A 202 15.64 17.84 -6.86
CA MET A 202 15.67 17.68 -5.40
C MET A 202 17.01 18.15 -4.83
#